data_AF-A0A4P1QQ42-F1
#
_entry.id   AF-A0A4P1QQ42-F1
#
_cell.length_a   1.000
_cell.length_b   1.000
_cell.length_c   1.000
_cell.angle_alpha   90.00
_cell.angle_beta   90.00
_cell.angle_gamma   90.00
#
_symmetry.space_group_name_H-M   'P 1'
#
loop_
_entity.id
_entity.type
_entity.pdbx_description
1 polymer ?
#
loop_
_entity_poly.entity_id
_entity_poly.type
_entity_poly.pdbx_seq_one_letter_code
_entity_poly.pdbx_strand_id
1 'polypeptide(L)'
;MAESNVGDKTLVKIAVAFDSLATVAADSNNGAAVEVAPFSHACSLVSPLFGCLGIAFKFAEMDYVAKVKDLAEASKSIQTLPSMIDLDVQANCVRNAGSHTRNLLKVKRGLDMVRVLFEQMLVTEGNSLRDPASKAYEQVFAPYHGWAIRKAVSAGMYAIPTKEQLMKKLNEDVPERGWTERK
;
A
#
# COMPACT_ATOMS: atom_id res chain seq x y z
N MET A 1 -25.29 15.53 17.36
CA MET A 1 -24.38 15.43 16.20
C MET A 1 -22.99 15.24 16.77
N ALA A 2 -22.43 14.03 16.69
CA ALA A 2 -21.09 13.77 17.18
C ALA A 2 -20.11 14.24 16.10
N GLU A 3 -19.23 15.19 16.43
CA GLU A 3 -18.07 15.50 15.62
C GLU A 3 -17.26 14.22 15.46
N SER A 4 -17.28 13.64 14.26
CA SER A 4 -16.40 12.51 13.97
C SER A 4 -14.97 13.02 14.09
N ASN A 5 -14.21 12.42 15.01
CA ASN A 5 -12.83 12.80 15.27
C ASN A 5 -12.00 12.47 14.02
N VAL A 6 -11.86 13.45 13.11
CA VAL A 6 -11.16 13.32 11.82
C VAL A 6 -9.73 12.78 12.01
N GLY A 7 -9.13 12.98 13.19
CA GLY A 7 -7.83 12.46 13.57
C GLY A 7 -7.72 10.94 13.75
N ASP A 8 -8.80 10.17 13.65
CA ASP A 8 -8.77 8.70 13.81
C ASP A 8 -9.07 7.89 12.54
N LYS A 9 -9.34 8.58 11.42
CA LYS A 9 -9.65 7.95 10.13
C LYS A 9 -8.39 7.50 9.41
N THR A 10 -8.30 6.21 9.10
CA THR A 10 -7.08 5.61 8.53
C THR A 10 -6.79 6.16 7.14
N LEU A 11 -7.80 6.34 6.29
CA LEU A 11 -7.59 6.82 4.92
C LEU A 11 -7.16 8.29 4.90
N VAL A 12 -7.64 9.11 5.84
CA VAL A 12 -7.22 10.51 5.97
C VAL A 12 -5.73 10.60 6.34
N LYS A 13 -5.27 9.79 7.30
CA LYS A 13 -3.84 9.73 7.67
C LYS A 13 -2.96 9.33 6.49
N ILE A 14 -3.41 8.33 5.70
CA ILE A 14 -2.71 7.91 4.49
C ILE A 14 -2.68 9.06 3.48
N ALA A 15 -3.82 9.69 3.18
CA ALA A 15 -3.90 10.77 2.20
C ALA A 15 -2.96 11.94 2.55
N VAL A 16 -3.00 12.43 3.79
CA VAL A 16 -2.13 13.53 4.25
C VAL A 16 -0.65 13.18 4.15
N ALA A 17 -0.26 11.96 4.53
CA ALA A 17 1.13 11.53 4.47
C ALA A 17 1.65 11.44 3.02
N PHE A 18 0.84 10.88 2.11
CA PHE A 18 1.23 10.75 0.70
C PHE A 18 1.15 12.06 -0.08
N ASP A 19 0.26 13.00 0.29
CA ASP A 19 0.20 14.34 -0.30
C ASP A 19 1.45 15.17 0.05
N SER A 20 1.91 15.05 1.30
CA SER A 20 3.18 15.64 1.75
C SER A 20 4.37 15.08 0.97
N LEU A 21 4.42 13.77 0.74
CA LEU A 21 5.45 13.13 -0.08
C LEU A 21 5.37 13.53 -1.55
N ALA A 22 4.16 13.66 -2.10
CA ALA A 22 3.96 14.07 -3.49
C ALA A 22 4.45 15.51 -3.73
N THR A 23 4.22 16.42 -2.78
CA THR A 23 4.74 17.79 -2.82
C THR A 23 6.27 17.80 -2.90
N VAL A 24 6.94 17.04 -2.01
CA VAL A 24 8.41 16.92 -2.01
C VAL A 24 8.92 16.27 -3.30
N ALA A 25 8.23 15.27 -3.83
CA ALA A 25 8.62 14.59 -5.06
C ALA A 25 8.43 15.47 -6.32
N ALA A 26 7.50 16.42 -6.30
CA ALA A 26 7.25 17.37 -7.38
C ALA A 26 8.19 18.59 -7.37
N ASP A 27 8.80 18.89 -6.21
CA ASP A 27 9.73 20.01 -6.05
C ASP A 27 11.04 19.78 -6.83
N SER A 28 11.04 20.32 -8.05
CA SER A 28 12.16 20.22 -9.01
C SER A 28 13.39 21.04 -8.60
N ASN A 29 13.24 21.97 -7.64
CA ASN A 29 14.32 22.87 -7.20
C ASN A 29 15.32 22.23 -6.22
N ASN A 30 14.98 21.11 -5.58
CA ASN A 30 15.82 20.47 -4.54
C ASN A 30 16.29 19.05 -4.92
N GLY A 31 16.28 18.72 -6.21
CA GLY A 31 16.71 17.38 -6.66
C GLY A 31 15.82 16.25 -6.15
N ALA A 32 14.52 16.50 -5.94
CA ALA A 32 13.47 15.53 -5.59
C ALA A 32 13.94 14.38 -4.67
N ALA A 33 14.60 14.71 -3.57
CA ALA A 33 15.17 13.72 -2.67
C ALA A 33 14.16 13.36 -1.58
N VAL A 34 13.28 12.42 -1.88
CA VAL A 34 12.35 11.86 -0.88
C VAL A 34 13.15 11.24 0.27
N GLU A 35 12.91 11.72 1.48
CA GLU A 35 13.54 11.20 2.69
C GLU A 35 12.99 9.82 3.08
N VAL A 36 13.86 8.93 3.57
CA VAL A 36 13.49 7.55 3.91
C VAL A 36 12.55 7.50 5.12
N ALA A 37 12.74 8.38 6.11
CA ALA A 37 11.93 8.38 7.33
C ALA A 37 10.46 8.76 7.07
N PRO A 38 10.13 9.90 6.43
CA PRO A 38 8.76 10.22 6.02
C PRO A 38 8.17 9.17 5.07
N PHE A 39 8.96 8.65 4.12
CA PHE A 39 8.50 7.62 3.19
C PHE A 39 8.10 6.32 3.88
N SER A 40 8.98 5.78 4.74
CA SER A 40 8.72 4.55 5.47
C SER A 40 7.57 4.71 6.47
N HIS A 41 7.43 5.88 7.09
CA HIS A 41 6.28 6.21 7.93
C HIS A 41 4.97 6.18 7.14
N ALA A 42 4.89 6.86 5.98
CA ALA A 42 3.70 6.83 5.14
C ALA A 42 3.36 5.41 4.67
N CYS A 43 4.37 4.64 4.26
CA CYS A 43 4.21 3.24 3.87
C CYS A 43 3.67 2.38 5.02
N SER A 44 4.03 2.68 6.27
CA SER A 44 3.56 1.94 7.44
C SER A 44 2.05 2.11 7.67
N LEU A 45 1.50 3.28 7.35
CA LEU A 45 0.07 3.58 7.44
C LEU A 45 -0.78 2.75 6.46
N VAL A 46 -0.17 2.26 5.38
CA VAL A 46 -0.83 1.40 4.38
C VAL A 46 -0.93 -0.06 4.84
N SER A 47 -0.08 -0.49 5.78
CA SER A 47 -0.01 -1.88 6.26
C SER A 47 -1.37 -2.48 6.68
N PRO A 48 -2.23 -1.76 7.44
CA PRO A 48 -3.53 -2.29 7.85
C PRO A 48 -4.44 -2.65 6.67
N LEU A 49 -4.29 -2.01 5.50
CA LEU A 49 -5.10 -2.31 4.32
C LEU A 49 -4.89 -3.75 3.84
N PHE A 50 -3.64 -4.24 3.87
CA PHE A 50 -3.35 -5.62 3.49
C PHE A 50 -3.94 -6.64 4.47
N GLY A 51 -3.88 -6.36 5.77
CA GLY A 51 -4.50 -7.20 6.80
C GLY A 51 -6.03 -7.20 6.74
N CYS A 52 -6.63 -6.09 6.28
CA CYS A 52 -8.07 -5.99 6.16
C CYS A 52 -8.65 -6.90 5.07
N LEU A 53 -7.88 -7.21 4.01
CA LEU A 53 -8.27 -8.05 2.87
C LEU A 53 -8.42 -9.55 3.20
N GLY A 54 -8.22 -9.95 4.46
CA GLY A 54 -8.51 -11.30 4.95
C GLY A 54 -7.30 -12.23 4.89
N ILE A 55 -7.51 -13.49 5.32
CA ILE A 55 -6.44 -14.47 5.57
C ILE A 55 -5.62 -14.75 4.30
N ALA A 56 -6.26 -14.67 3.13
CA ALA A 56 -5.62 -14.81 1.82
C ALA A 56 -4.46 -13.81 1.59
N PHE A 57 -4.54 -12.63 2.20
CA PHE A 57 -3.57 -11.55 2.03
C PHE A 57 -2.62 -11.41 3.22
N LYS A 58 -2.73 -12.27 4.24
CA LYS A 58 -1.85 -12.24 5.43
C LYS A 58 -0.37 -12.39 5.06
N PHE A 59 -0.07 -13.22 4.07
CA PHE A 59 1.32 -13.35 3.57
C PHE A 59 1.82 -12.07 2.89
N ALA A 60 0.96 -11.38 2.15
CA ALA A 60 1.29 -10.11 1.52
C ALA A 60 1.48 -9.01 2.57
N GLU A 61 0.62 -8.96 3.60
CA GLU A 61 0.76 -8.09 4.76
C GLU A 61 2.11 -8.32 5.45
N MET A 62 2.45 -9.57 5.78
CA MET A 62 3.70 -9.90 6.46
C MET A 62 4.94 -9.51 5.63
N ASP A 63 4.97 -9.83 4.33
CA ASP A 63 6.11 -9.45 3.47
C ASP A 63 6.21 -7.92 3.34
N TYR A 64 5.10 -7.21 3.16
CA TYR A 64 5.07 -5.76 3.06
C TYR A 64 5.53 -5.09 4.37
N VAL A 65 4.94 -5.47 5.50
CA VAL A 65 5.29 -4.94 6.84
C VAL A 65 6.76 -5.17 7.15
N ALA A 66 7.28 -6.36 6.88
CA ALA A 66 8.69 -6.65 7.10
C ALA A 66 9.60 -5.71 6.28
N LYS A 67 9.23 -5.40 5.04
CA LYS A 67 10.02 -4.51 4.17
C LYS A 67 9.91 -3.06 4.58
N VAL A 68 8.72 -2.61 5.00
CA VAL A 68 8.56 -1.25 5.54
C VAL A 68 9.36 -1.06 6.82
N LYS A 69 9.38 -2.06 7.71
CA LYS A 69 10.20 -2.03 8.93
C LYS A 69 11.69 -1.96 8.63
N ASP A 70 12.16 -2.71 7.62
CA ASP A 70 13.55 -2.62 7.15
C ASP A 70 13.90 -1.21 6.68
N LEU A 71 13.03 -0.57 5.88
CA LEU A 71 13.24 0.81 5.43
C LEU A 71 13.22 1.83 6.59
N ALA A 72 12.33 1.64 7.57
CA ALA A 72 12.25 2.48 8.76
C ALA A 72 13.47 2.32 9.68
N GLU A 73 14.08 1.13 9.72
CA GLU A 73 15.34 0.92 10.42
C GLU A 73 16.49 1.61 9.69
N ALA A 74 16.56 1.43 8.36
CA ALA A 74 17.56 2.05 7.51
C ALA A 74 17.50 3.59 7.54
N SER A 75 16.31 4.18 7.76
CA SER A 75 16.15 5.63 7.82
C SER A 75 16.88 6.30 8.98
N LYS A 76 17.36 5.53 9.97
CA LYS A 76 18.16 6.05 11.08
C LYS A 76 19.57 6.46 10.66
N SER A 77 20.08 5.89 9.57
CA SER A 77 21.44 6.13 9.07
C SER A 77 21.49 6.58 7.61
N ILE A 78 20.42 6.37 6.84
CA ILE A 78 20.31 6.76 5.44
C ILE A 78 19.20 7.81 5.28
N GLN A 79 19.56 9.01 4.86
CA GLN A 79 18.62 10.14 4.81
C GLN A 79 17.61 10.06 3.67
N THR A 80 18.05 9.72 2.45
CA THR A 80 17.21 9.83 1.24
C THR A 80 17.11 8.51 0.47
N LEU A 81 16.00 8.30 -0.24
CA LEU A 81 15.81 7.13 -1.11
C LEU A 81 16.88 7.03 -2.22
N PRO A 82 17.29 8.12 -2.91
CA PRO A 82 18.40 8.05 -3.86
C PRO A 82 19.71 7.56 -3.22
N SER A 83 20.09 8.12 -2.06
CA SER A 83 21.31 7.68 -1.36
C SER A 83 21.24 6.20 -0.95
N MET A 84 20.08 5.71 -0.53
CA MET A 84 19.85 4.30 -0.23
C MET A 84 20.14 3.40 -1.44
N ILE A 85 19.69 3.82 -2.64
CA ILE A 85 19.92 3.09 -3.88
C ILE A 85 21.40 3.12 -4.25
N ASP A 86 22.04 4.29 -4.14
CA ASP A 86 23.46 4.45 -4.48
C ASP A 86 24.36 3.58 -3.60
N LEU A 87 24.05 3.45 -2.30
CA LEU A 87 24.78 2.57 -1.38
C LEU A 87 24.72 1.10 -1.82
N ASP A 88 23.53 0.62 -2.19
CA ASP A 88 23.36 -0.76 -2.68
C ASP A 88 24.01 -0.99 -4.06
N VAL A 89 24.06 0.03 -4.91
CA VAL A 89 24.78 0.01 -6.19
C VAL A 89 26.27 -0.11 -5.96
N GLN A 90 26.85 0.73 -5.10
CA GLN A 90 28.27 0.71 -4.74
C GLN A 90 28.68 -0.63 -4.11
N ALA A 91 27.80 -1.20 -3.27
CA ALA A 91 28.01 -2.52 -2.67
C ALA A 91 27.71 -3.70 -3.63
N ASN A 92 27.29 -3.44 -4.87
CA ASN A 92 26.88 -4.43 -5.87
C ASN A 92 25.87 -5.46 -5.32
N CYS A 93 24.91 -4.99 -4.51
CA CYS A 93 23.97 -5.85 -3.79
C CYS A 93 22.49 -5.53 -4.10
N VAL A 94 22.22 -4.60 -5.04
CA VAL A 94 20.87 -4.13 -5.43
C VAL A 94 19.81 -5.24 -5.51
N ARG A 95 20.15 -6.40 -6.09
CA ARG A 95 19.21 -7.51 -6.32
C ARG A 95 19.21 -8.56 -5.21
N ASN A 96 20.12 -8.47 -4.25
CA ASN A 96 20.27 -9.47 -3.19
C ASN A 96 19.02 -9.50 -2.31
N ALA A 97 18.67 -10.69 -1.81
CA ALA A 97 17.55 -10.80 -0.88
C ALA A 97 17.89 -10.03 0.40
N GLY A 98 17.03 -9.08 0.77
CA GLY A 98 17.22 -8.25 1.96
C GLY A 98 17.88 -6.90 1.70
N SER A 99 18.41 -6.62 0.50
CA SER A 99 18.91 -5.28 0.18
C SER A 99 17.79 -4.23 0.27
N HIS A 100 18.15 -3.01 0.67
CA HIS A 100 17.18 -1.95 0.88
C HIS A 100 16.49 -1.57 -0.43
N THR A 101 17.22 -1.55 -1.56
CA THR A 101 16.69 -1.28 -2.90
C THR A 101 15.68 -2.34 -3.33
N ARG A 102 15.94 -3.63 -3.07
CA ARG A 102 14.98 -4.69 -3.38
C ARG A 102 13.75 -4.62 -2.46
N ASN A 103 13.93 -4.25 -1.20
CA ASN A 103 12.83 -4.03 -0.27
C ASN A 103 11.97 -2.84 -0.68
N LEU A 104 12.60 -1.73 -1.09
CA LEU A 104 11.96 -0.55 -1.65
C LEU A 104 11.14 -0.90 -2.90
N LEU A 105 11.66 -1.72 -3.81
CA LEU A 105 10.91 -2.20 -4.98
C LEU A 105 9.65 -2.98 -4.58
N LYS A 106 9.73 -3.84 -3.55
CA LYS A 106 8.57 -4.58 -3.04
C LYS A 106 7.54 -3.65 -2.41
N VAL A 107 7.97 -2.69 -1.59
CA VAL A 107 7.09 -1.68 -1.00
C VAL A 107 6.41 -0.84 -2.08
N LYS A 108 7.16 -0.40 -3.10
CA LYS A 108 6.61 0.35 -4.25
C LYS A 108 5.51 -0.42 -4.99
N ARG A 109 5.67 -1.73 -5.17
CA ARG A 109 4.61 -2.58 -5.76
C ARG A 109 3.40 -2.72 -4.82
N GLY A 110 3.61 -2.80 -3.51
CA GLY A 110 2.52 -2.77 -2.54
C GLY A 110 1.70 -1.48 -2.61
N LEU A 111 2.35 -0.33 -2.71
CA LEU A 111 1.68 0.96 -2.89
C LEU A 111 0.87 1.00 -4.19
N ASP A 112 1.44 0.51 -5.29
CA ASP A 112 0.76 0.47 -6.58
C ASP A 112 -0.47 -0.47 -6.55
N MET A 113 -0.39 -1.60 -5.83
CA MET A 113 -1.54 -2.48 -5.61
C MET A 113 -2.69 -1.74 -4.90
N VAL A 114 -2.38 -0.97 -3.86
CA VAL A 114 -3.38 -0.21 -3.11
C VAL A 114 -3.98 0.91 -3.96
N ARG A 115 -3.14 1.62 -4.73
CA ARG A 115 -3.59 2.63 -5.69
C ARG A 115 -4.61 2.05 -6.67
N VAL A 116 -4.25 0.96 -7.36
CA VAL A 116 -5.14 0.32 -8.34
C VAL A 116 -6.39 -0.25 -7.68
N LEU A 117 -6.28 -0.83 -6.47
CA LEU A 117 -7.45 -1.28 -5.71
C LEU A 117 -8.44 -0.12 -5.46
N PHE A 118 -7.95 1.04 -5.02
CA PHE A 118 -8.80 2.22 -4.81
C PHE A 118 -9.39 2.74 -6.11
N GLU A 119 -8.61 2.84 -7.19
CA GLU A 119 -9.12 3.19 -8.52
C GLU A 119 -10.26 2.26 -8.95
N GLN A 120 -10.09 0.93 -8.78
CA GLN A 120 -11.14 -0.04 -9.11
C GLN A 120 -12.36 0.05 -8.17
N MET A 121 -12.16 0.32 -6.88
CA MET A 121 -13.25 0.50 -5.91
C MET A 121 -14.10 1.76 -6.18
N LEU A 122 -13.51 2.78 -6.81
CA LEU A 122 -14.21 4.01 -7.18
C LEU A 122 -15.12 3.81 -8.40
N VAL A 123 -14.71 2.98 -9.36
CA VAL A 123 -15.47 2.73 -10.61
C VAL A 123 -16.38 1.50 -10.53
N THR A 124 -16.22 0.65 -9.52
CA THR A 124 -17.04 -0.56 -9.34
C THR A 124 -18.19 -0.26 -8.38
N GLU A 125 -19.42 -0.46 -8.86
CA GLU A 125 -20.63 -0.36 -8.06
C GLU A 125 -20.82 -1.60 -7.15
N GLY A 126 -21.59 -1.43 -6.09
CA GLY A 126 -21.93 -2.51 -5.17
C GLY A 126 -20.93 -2.75 -4.04
N ASN A 127 -21.19 -3.81 -3.27
CA ASN A 127 -20.49 -4.09 -2.00
C ASN A 127 -19.38 -5.15 -2.12
N SER A 128 -19.17 -5.73 -3.31
CA SER A 128 -18.14 -6.75 -3.52
C SER A 128 -16.77 -6.11 -3.78
N LEU A 129 -15.72 -6.61 -3.12
CA LEU A 129 -14.33 -6.26 -3.43
C LEU A 129 -13.64 -7.25 -4.35
N ARG A 130 -14.34 -8.31 -4.80
CA ARG A 130 -13.71 -9.42 -5.52
C ARG A 130 -13.13 -8.98 -6.84
N ASP A 131 -13.93 -8.27 -7.63
CA ASP A 131 -13.49 -7.81 -8.94
C ASP A 131 -12.43 -6.70 -8.82
N PRO A 132 -12.60 -5.69 -7.94
CA PRO A 132 -11.55 -4.71 -7.69
C PRO A 132 -10.21 -5.32 -7.25
N ALA A 133 -10.23 -6.23 -6.26
CA ALA A 133 -9.02 -6.86 -5.76
C ALA A 133 -8.37 -7.79 -6.79
N SER A 134 -9.17 -8.52 -7.56
CA SER A 134 -8.66 -9.41 -8.61
C SER A 134 -7.95 -8.63 -9.71
N LYS A 135 -8.58 -7.54 -10.21
CA LYS A 135 -7.99 -6.67 -11.24
C LYS A 135 -6.70 -6.00 -10.75
N ALA A 136 -6.71 -5.47 -9.53
CA ALA A 136 -5.51 -4.86 -8.95
C ALA A 136 -4.36 -5.87 -8.83
N TYR A 137 -4.66 -7.10 -8.40
CA TYR A 137 -3.66 -8.16 -8.31
C TYR A 137 -3.10 -8.55 -9.69
N GLU A 138 -3.97 -8.73 -10.69
CA GLU A 138 -3.59 -9.08 -12.06
C GLU A 138 -2.67 -8.03 -12.68
N GLN A 139 -2.97 -6.75 -12.45
CA GLN A 139 -2.18 -5.65 -12.98
C GLN A 139 -0.81 -5.52 -12.29
N VAL A 140 -0.78 -5.59 -10.95
CA VAL A 140 0.42 -5.19 -10.20
C VAL A 140 1.31 -6.38 -9.83
N PHE A 141 0.73 -7.48 -9.36
CA PHE A 141 1.49 -8.56 -8.74
C PHE A 141 1.61 -9.82 -9.61
N ALA A 142 0.59 -10.14 -10.42
CA ALA A 142 0.61 -11.34 -11.25
C ALA A 142 1.82 -11.45 -12.19
N PRO A 143 2.38 -10.36 -12.79
CA PRO A 143 3.58 -10.43 -13.60
C PRO A 143 4.84 -10.93 -12.85
N TYR A 144 4.85 -10.82 -11.52
CA TYR A 144 6.00 -11.16 -10.67
C TYR A 144 5.80 -12.44 -9.85
N HIS A 145 4.63 -13.08 -9.93
CA HIS A 145 4.29 -14.26 -9.18
C HIS A 145 4.21 -15.48 -10.08
N GLY A 146 4.84 -16.59 -9.64
CA GLY A 146 4.73 -17.89 -10.32
C GLY A 146 3.31 -18.45 -10.27
N TRP A 147 3.05 -19.47 -11.10
CA TRP A 147 1.72 -20.08 -11.25
C TRP A 147 1.07 -20.49 -9.92
N ALA A 148 1.83 -21.11 -9.01
CA ALA A 148 1.33 -21.56 -7.71
C ALA A 148 0.80 -20.40 -6.85
N ILE A 149 1.55 -19.29 -6.79
CA ILE A 149 1.14 -18.10 -6.02
C ILE A 149 -0.11 -17.48 -6.65
N ARG A 150 -0.17 -17.38 -7.98
CA ARG A 150 -1.37 -16.85 -8.67
C ARG A 150 -2.62 -17.67 -8.38
N LYS A 151 -2.50 -19.00 -8.34
CA LYS A 151 -3.62 -19.89 -7.98
C LYS A 151 -4.03 -19.75 -6.52
N ALA A 152 -3.08 -19.66 -5.60
CA ALA A 152 -3.36 -19.44 -4.18
C ALA A 152 -4.10 -18.11 -3.96
N VAL A 153 -3.66 -17.04 -4.62
CA VAL A 153 -4.34 -15.73 -4.54
C VAL A 153 -5.74 -15.79 -5.14
N SER A 154 -5.93 -16.41 -6.31
CA SER A 154 -7.24 -16.58 -6.93
C SER A 154 -8.24 -17.32 -6.02
N ALA A 155 -7.80 -18.39 -5.36
CA ALA A 155 -8.61 -19.09 -4.36
C ALA A 155 -8.88 -18.22 -3.12
N GLY A 156 -7.89 -17.42 -2.71
CA GLY A 156 -8.00 -16.48 -1.60
C GLY A 156 -9.02 -15.35 -1.82
N MET A 157 -9.31 -14.99 -3.07
CA MET A 157 -10.29 -13.94 -3.40
C MET A 157 -11.72 -14.24 -2.91
N TYR A 158 -12.04 -15.50 -2.59
CA TYR A 158 -13.32 -15.87 -2.00
C TYR A 158 -13.45 -15.52 -0.51
N ALA A 159 -12.35 -15.21 0.16
CA ALA A 159 -12.30 -14.93 1.60
C ALA A 159 -12.08 -13.43 1.92
N ILE A 160 -12.10 -12.57 0.90
CA ILE A 160 -11.93 -11.12 1.11
C ILE A 160 -13.22 -10.52 1.70
N PRO A 161 -13.12 -9.44 2.49
CA PRO A 161 -14.29 -8.77 3.04
C PRO A 161 -15.13 -8.08 1.96
N THR A 162 -16.35 -7.69 2.33
CA THR A 162 -17.12 -6.70 1.57
C THR A 162 -16.50 -5.31 1.67
N LYS A 163 -16.89 -4.41 0.76
CA LYS A 163 -16.47 -3.00 0.76
C LYS A 163 -16.86 -2.31 2.06
N GLU A 164 -18.07 -2.57 2.55
CA GLU A 164 -18.56 -2.08 3.83
C GLU A 164 -17.71 -2.59 5.02
N GLN A 165 -17.41 -3.89 5.05
CA GLN A 165 -16.57 -4.47 6.09
C GLN A 165 -15.16 -3.88 6.08
N LEU A 166 -14.59 -3.63 4.90
CA LEU A 166 -13.32 -2.93 4.75
C LEU A 166 -13.39 -1.51 5.33
N MET A 167 -14.39 -0.71 4.93
CA MET A 167 -14.52 0.67 5.45
C MET A 167 -14.68 0.71 6.96
N LYS A 168 -15.49 -0.19 7.53
CA LYS A 168 -15.63 -0.33 9.00
C LYS A 168 -14.30 -0.63 9.67
N LYS A 169 -13.48 -1.54 9.11
CA LYS A 169 -12.14 -1.85 9.65
C LYS A 169 -11.16 -0.68 9.55
N LEU A 170 -11.39 0.26 8.63
CA LEU A 170 -10.54 1.44 8.44
C LEU A 170 -11.00 2.66 9.25
N ASN A 171 -12.02 2.49 10.11
CA ASN A 171 -12.70 3.56 10.84
C ASN A 171 -13.30 4.63 9.92
N GLU A 172 -13.79 4.22 8.75
CA GLU A 172 -14.45 5.10 7.80
C GLU A 172 -15.97 4.98 7.88
N ASP A 173 -16.66 6.10 7.66
CA ASP A 173 -18.12 6.13 7.66
C ASP A 173 -18.66 5.36 6.45
N VAL A 174 -19.65 4.50 6.68
CA VAL A 174 -20.37 3.81 5.61
C VAL A 174 -21.55 4.71 5.18
N PRO A 175 -21.77 4.94 3.88
CA PRO A 175 -22.91 5.74 3.41
C PRO A 175 -24.25 5.12 3.86
N GLU A 176 -25.15 5.92 4.45
CA GLU A 176 -26.46 5.47 4.94
C GLU A 176 -27.37 4.84 3.87
N ARG A 177 -27.16 5.18 2.58
CA ARG A 177 -27.93 4.64 1.44
C ARG A 177 -27.28 3.46 0.71
N GLY A 178 -26.19 2.90 1.24
CA GLY A 178 -25.46 1.84 0.56
C GLY A 178 -24.71 2.31 -0.69
N TRP A 179 -23.91 1.42 -1.28
CA TRP A 179 -22.98 1.74 -2.38
C TRP A 179 -23.63 1.72 -3.78
N THR A 180 -24.95 1.71 -3.88
CA THR A 180 -25.71 1.46 -5.12
C THR A 180 -26.26 2.70 -5.80
N GLU A 181 -26.17 3.90 -5.19
CA GLU A 181 -26.81 5.11 -5.72
C GLU A 181 -25.91 6.35 -5.65
N ARG A 182 -24.72 6.30 -6.25
CA ARG A 182 -24.00 7.53 -6.63
C ARG A 182 -24.05 7.68 -8.14
N LYS A 183 -25.19 8.18 -8.63
CA LYS A 183 -25.30 8.83 -9.94
C LYS A 183 -25.02 10.31 -9.79
#